data_AF-A0A3B0RXX6-F1
#
_entry.id   AF-A0A3B0RXX6-F1
#
_cell.length_a   1.000
_cell.length_b   1.000
_cell.length_c   1.000
_cell.angle_alpha   90.00
_cell.angle_beta   90.00
_cell.angle_gamma   90.00
#
_symmetry.space_group_name_H-M   'P 1'
#
loop_
_entity.id
_entity.type
_entity.pdbx_description
1 polymer ?
#
loop_
_entity_poly.entity_id
_entity_poly.type
_entity_poly.pdbx_seq_one_letter_code
_entity_poly.pdbx_strand_id
1 'polypeptide(L)'
;MTQEKQELINSFPRVTGCDFHAGWIDEIRVNKSAVERRISSLAGRRTVKKQWQAAWLLKAISCIDLTTLSGDDTPGRVRRLCAKARSPVRPDILESLGFDHRGLTVGAVCVYHEMVETAVAALKGSDIPVAAVSTGFPAGLAPLETRLAEIRASVAAGAEEIDIVISRRYVLTGDWQALYDEVKAYREACGEAHMKSILATGQLGSITKVAKASMVCMMAGADFIKTSTGMEGINATLPVSLVMIRMIREFYHKTGQKVGYKPAGGIGTAKLALQYLTLIKEELGDDWLNPHLFRFGASSLLGDIERQLEHFVTGRYSAANRHSMG
;
A
#
# COMPACT_ATOMS: atom_id res chain seq x y z
N MET A 1 14.32 -21.10 3.94
CA MET A 1 14.23 -19.71 4.43
C MET A 1 15.34 -19.53 5.47
N THR A 2 16.14 -18.47 5.42
CA THR A 2 17.22 -18.25 6.40
C THR A 2 16.65 -17.84 7.76
N GLN A 3 17.38 -18.12 8.84
CA GLN A 3 16.97 -17.86 10.21
C GLN A 3 16.73 -16.35 10.48
N GLU A 4 17.54 -15.47 9.87
CA GLU A 4 17.37 -14.01 9.84
C GLU A 4 16.06 -13.55 9.17
N LYS A 5 15.62 -14.24 8.11
CA LYS A 5 14.36 -13.93 7.42
C LYS A 5 13.16 -14.24 8.30
N GLN A 6 13.23 -15.31 9.10
CA GLN A 6 12.20 -15.61 10.09
C GLN A 6 12.16 -14.56 11.21
N GLU A 7 13.30 -14.05 11.68
CA GLU A 7 13.37 -13.01 12.72
C GLU A 7 12.85 -11.64 12.26
N LEU A 8 13.11 -11.21 11.02
CA LEU A 8 12.57 -9.97 10.44
C LEU A 8 11.07 -10.06 10.11
N ILE A 9 10.59 -11.23 9.66
CA ILE A 9 9.15 -11.46 9.48
C ILE A 9 8.45 -11.51 10.85
N ASN A 10 9.08 -12.14 11.85
CA ASN A 10 8.58 -12.18 13.22
C ASN A 10 8.61 -10.80 13.92
N SER A 11 9.33 -9.79 13.39
CA SER A 11 9.36 -8.45 14.00
C SER A 11 8.12 -7.61 13.72
N PHE A 12 7.28 -7.99 12.75
CA PHE A 12 6.00 -7.35 12.47
C PHE A 12 4.88 -8.39 12.38
N PRO A 13 4.36 -8.85 13.54
CA PRO A 13 3.32 -9.85 13.57
C PRO A 13 2.05 -9.36 12.88
N ARG A 14 1.32 -10.31 12.32
CA ARG A 14 -0.01 -10.12 11.76
C ARG A 14 -0.95 -9.47 12.77
N VAL A 15 -1.81 -8.59 12.28
CA VAL A 15 -2.85 -7.94 13.08
C VAL A 15 -3.93 -8.97 13.41
N THR A 16 -4.19 -9.21 14.68
CA THR A 16 -5.24 -10.15 15.13
C THR A 16 -6.61 -9.52 15.11
N GLY A 17 -6.68 -8.18 15.11
CA GLY A 17 -7.93 -7.44 15.22
C GLY A 17 -8.47 -7.46 16.65
N CYS A 18 -9.78 -7.25 16.79
CA CYS A 18 -10.53 -7.36 18.03
C CYS A 18 -12.01 -7.65 17.72
N ASP A 19 -12.82 -7.81 18.77
CA ASP A 19 -14.27 -7.90 18.60
C ASP A 19 -14.85 -6.60 18.03
N PHE A 20 -16.03 -6.70 17.42
CA PHE A 20 -16.69 -5.53 16.87
C PHE A 20 -17.18 -4.60 18.00
N HIS A 21 -16.70 -3.36 17.99
CA HIS A 21 -17.10 -2.33 18.96
C HIS A 21 -17.91 -1.21 18.28
N ALA A 22 -19.24 -1.31 18.30
CA ALA A 22 -20.14 -0.30 17.73
C ALA A 22 -19.89 1.11 18.29
N GLY A 23 -19.61 1.22 19.59
CA GLY A 23 -19.31 2.49 20.26
C GLY A 23 -18.13 3.25 19.65
N TRP A 24 -17.06 2.53 19.24
CA TRP A 24 -15.91 3.17 18.57
C TRP A 24 -16.31 3.81 17.26
N ILE A 25 -17.28 3.22 16.54
CA ILE A 25 -17.80 3.75 15.28
C ILE A 25 -18.69 4.96 15.52
N ASP A 26 -19.48 4.94 16.60
CA ASP A 26 -20.38 6.01 16.98
C ASP A 26 -19.67 7.24 17.57
N GLU A 27 -18.45 7.08 18.07
CA GLU A 27 -17.59 8.16 18.57
C GLU A 27 -16.86 8.90 17.44
N ILE A 28 -16.65 8.27 16.28
CA ILE A 28 -15.86 8.87 15.19
C ILE A 28 -16.54 10.16 14.68
N ARG A 29 -15.81 11.27 14.83
CA ARG A 29 -16.16 12.59 14.27
C ARG A 29 -15.00 13.08 13.43
N VAL A 30 -15.29 13.53 12.20
CA VAL A 30 -14.28 14.09 11.30
C VAL A 30 -14.69 15.50 10.89
N ASN A 31 -13.89 16.49 11.27
CA ASN A 31 -14.06 17.86 10.79
C ASN A 31 -13.28 18.04 9.47
N LYS A 32 -14.01 18.00 8.34
CA LYS A 32 -13.44 18.10 6.99
C LYS A 32 -12.58 19.36 6.82
N SER A 33 -13.07 20.53 7.24
CA SER A 33 -12.32 21.78 7.08
C SER A 33 -11.03 21.80 7.90
N ALA A 34 -11.00 21.17 9.08
CA ALA A 34 -9.79 21.04 9.88
C ALA A 34 -8.76 20.10 9.21
N VAL A 35 -9.23 19.00 8.61
CA VAL A 35 -8.40 18.09 7.81
C VAL A 35 -7.77 18.84 6.63
N GLU A 36 -8.57 19.59 5.87
CA GLU A 36 -8.10 20.37 4.73
C GLU A 36 -7.05 21.41 5.15
N ARG A 37 -7.32 22.19 6.20
CA ARG A 37 -6.34 23.16 6.73
C ARG A 37 -5.02 22.51 7.15
N ARG A 38 -5.09 21.34 7.79
CA ARG A 38 -3.89 20.58 8.17
C ARG A 38 -3.07 20.19 6.93
N ILE A 39 -3.71 19.65 5.90
CA ILE A 39 -3.04 19.28 4.65
C ILE A 39 -2.45 20.49 3.92
N SER A 40 -3.19 21.60 3.81
CA SER A 40 -2.69 22.82 3.18
C SER A 40 -1.41 23.33 3.85
N SER A 41 -1.27 23.16 5.17
CA SER A 41 -0.07 23.57 5.91
C SER A 41 1.17 22.69 5.69
N LEU A 42 1.01 21.44 5.21
CA LEU A 42 2.13 20.51 5.00
C LEU A 42 3.03 20.94 3.84
N ALA A 43 2.44 21.36 2.73
CA ALA A 43 3.18 21.62 1.49
C ALA A 43 4.19 22.77 1.60
N GLY A 44 3.96 23.75 2.48
CA GLY A 44 4.82 24.92 2.64
C GLY A 44 5.88 24.83 3.74
N ARG A 45 5.75 23.91 4.71
CA ARG A 45 6.54 23.93 5.95
C ARG A 45 7.61 22.84 6.06
N ARG A 46 7.58 21.84 5.18
CA ARG A 46 8.31 20.56 5.38
C ARG A 46 9.06 20.09 4.14
N THR A 47 9.71 21.00 3.43
CA THR A 47 10.48 20.64 2.23
C THR A 47 11.79 19.95 2.59
N VAL A 48 11.94 18.70 2.17
CA VAL A 48 13.22 17.97 2.20
C VAL A 48 13.99 18.29 0.91
N LYS A 49 15.26 18.69 1.02
CA LYS A 49 16.06 19.18 -0.11
C LYS A 49 17.40 18.44 -0.23
N LYS A 50 17.99 18.50 -1.43
CA LYS A 50 19.34 18.01 -1.74
C LYS A 50 19.52 16.53 -1.34
N GLN A 51 20.61 16.18 -0.67
CA GLN A 51 20.94 14.80 -0.29
C GLN A 51 19.86 14.13 0.56
N TRP A 52 19.17 14.89 1.41
CA TRP A 52 18.06 14.37 2.23
C TRP A 52 16.87 13.99 1.37
N GLN A 53 16.63 14.73 0.29
CA GLN A 53 15.57 14.41 -0.66
C GLN A 53 15.90 13.09 -1.38
N ALA A 54 17.15 12.92 -1.84
CA ALA A 54 17.60 11.67 -2.44
C ALA A 54 17.43 10.48 -1.47
N ALA A 55 17.82 10.62 -0.21
CA ALA A 55 17.64 9.58 0.81
C ALA A 55 16.16 9.22 1.04
N TRP A 56 15.28 10.22 1.09
CA TRP A 56 13.83 10.01 1.24
C TRP A 56 13.21 9.36 0.00
N LEU A 57 13.73 9.64 -1.18
CA LEU A 57 13.31 9.00 -2.42
C LEU A 57 13.73 7.53 -2.49
N LEU A 58 14.94 7.19 -2.04
CA LEU A 58 15.37 5.79 -1.86
C LEU A 58 14.47 5.07 -0.85
N LYS A 59 14.11 5.73 0.26
CA LYS A 59 13.12 5.22 1.22
C LYS A 59 11.74 5.01 0.56
N ALA A 60 11.27 5.97 -0.24
CA ALA A 60 10.01 5.82 -0.96
C ALA A 60 10.01 4.58 -1.85
N ILE A 61 11.10 4.34 -2.60
CA ILE A 61 11.26 3.14 -3.43
C ILE A 61 11.11 1.85 -2.61
N SER A 62 11.75 1.76 -1.44
CA SER A 62 11.62 0.59 -0.56
C SER A 62 10.20 0.32 -0.07
N CYS A 63 9.31 1.31 -0.16
CA CYS A 63 7.91 1.19 0.19
C CYS A 63 7.00 1.01 -1.04
N ILE A 64 7.50 0.87 -2.27
CA ILE A 64 6.62 0.72 -3.44
C ILE A 64 6.09 -0.71 -3.52
N ASP A 65 4.77 -0.86 -3.67
CA ASP A 65 4.16 -2.06 -4.26
C ASP A 65 4.13 -1.82 -5.76
N LEU A 66 5.11 -2.37 -6.47
CA LEU A 66 5.28 -2.13 -7.89
C LEU A 66 4.20 -2.91 -8.64
N THR A 67 3.26 -2.17 -9.22
CA THR A 67 1.96 -2.72 -9.60
C THR A 67 1.78 -2.76 -11.12
N THR A 68 1.28 -3.88 -11.64
CA THR A 68 0.60 -3.94 -12.94
C THR A 68 -0.74 -4.63 -12.78
N LEU A 69 -1.81 -3.97 -13.22
CA LEU A 69 -3.19 -4.43 -13.10
C LEU A 69 -3.94 -4.09 -14.39
N SER A 70 -3.40 -4.50 -15.52
CA SER A 70 -3.99 -4.24 -16.83
C SER A 70 -4.63 -5.50 -17.40
N GLY A 71 -5.73 -5.33 -18.15
CA GLY A 71 -6.40 -6.45 -18.83
C GLY A 71 -5.57 -7.08 -19.95
N ASP A 72 -4.50 -6.42 -20.38
CA ASP A 72 -3.53 -6.89 -21.37
C ASP A 72 -2.20 -7.35 -20.74
N ASP A 73 -2.19 -7.63 -19.42
CA ASP A 73 -1.00 -8.15 -18.77
C ASP A 73 -0.60 -9.52 -19.33
N THR A 74 0.69 -9.66 -19.62
CA THR A 74 1.28 -10.91 -20.14
C THR A 74 2.38 -11.38 -19.20
N PRO A 75 2.72 -12.68 -19.23
CA PRO A 75 3.84 -13.18 -18.45
C PRO A 75 5.17 -12.44 -18.73
N GLY A 76 5.37 -11.99 -19.97
CA GLY A 76 6.54 -11.20 -20.35
C GLY A 76 6.60 -9.83 -19.67
N ARG A 77 5.46 -9.11 -19.60
CA ARG A 77 5.36 -7.83 -18.87
C ARG A 77 5.61 -8.03 -17.37
N VAL A 78 4.99 -9.05 -16.78
CA VAL A 78 5.15 -9.35 -15.34
C VAL A 78 6.60 -9.71 -15.01
N ARG A 79 7.29 -10.49 -15.85
CA ARG A 79 8.72 -10.77 -15.68
C ARG A 79 9.58 -9.51 -15.72
N ARG A 80 9.29 -8.56 -16.64
CA ARG A 80 10.00 -7.26 -16.67
C ARG A 80 9.73 -6.43 -15.42
N LEU A 81 8.48 -6.40 -14.96
CA LEU A 81 8.10 -5.73 -13.71
C LEU A 81 8.88 -6.31 -12.53
N CYS A 82 8.97 -7.64 -12.42
CA CYS A 82 9.72 -8.34 -11.38
C CYS A 82 11.24 -8.06 -11.47
N ALA A 83 11.81 -8.03 -12.67
CA ALA A 83 13.21 -7.65 -12.86
C ALA A 83 13.47 -6.21 -12.37
N LYS A 84 12.56 -5.28 -12.71
CA LYS A 84 12.63 -3.89 -12.23
C LYS A 84 12.42 -3.79 -10.71
N ALA A 85 11.57 -4.62 -10.12
CA ALA A 85 11.38 -4.70 -8.67
C ALA A 85 12.66 -5.11 -7.92
N ARG A 86 13.44 -6.04 -8.50
CA ARG A 86 14.73 -6.50 -7.96
C ARG A 86 15.85 -5.48 -8.09
N SER A 87 15.82 -4.65 -9.13
CA SER A 87 16.81 -3.60 -9.39
C SER A 87 16.11 -2.28 -9.72
N PRO A 88 15.47 -1.63 -8.73
CA PRO A 88 14.58 -0.49 -8.95
C PRO A 88 15.32 0.75 -9.45
N VAL A 89 16.59 0.90 -9.11
CA VAL A 89 17.46 1.99 -9.54
C VAL A 89 18.69 1.41 -10.22
N ARG A 90 19.14 2.06 -11.31
CA ARG A 90 20.40 1.69 -11.97
C ARG A 90 21.60 1.68 -11.01
N PRO A 91 22.50 0.69 -11.10
CA PRO A 91 23.65 0.55 -10.19
C PRO A 91 24.56 1.78 -10.12
N ASP A 92 24.86 2.43 -11.24
CA ASP A 92 25.75 3.59 -11.30
C ASP A 92 25.21 4.81 -10.54
N ILE A 93 23.87 4.96 -10.51
CA ILE A 93 23.20 5.99 -9.71
C ILE A 93 23.32 5.65 -8.22
N LEU A 94 23.14 4.38 -7.84
CA LEU A 94 23.27 3.95 -6.45
C LEU A 94 24.70 4.10 -5.93
N GLU A 95 25.71 3.76 -6.74
CA GLU A 95 27.12 3.96 -6.43
C GLU A 95 27.43 5.44 -6.20
N SER A 96 26.97 6.32 -7.09
CA SER A 96 27.14 7.77 -6.96
C SER A 96 26.46 8.36 -5.72
N LEU A 97 25.41 7.70 -5.20
CA LEU A 97 24.70 8.07 -3.98
C LEU A 97 25.30 7.40 -2.72
N GLY A 98 26.29 6.51 -2.86
CA GLY A 98 26.84 5.70 -1.77
C GLY A 98 25.82 4.72 -1.18
N PHE A 99 24.94 4.14 -2.01
CA PHE A 99 23.83 3.27 -1.59
C PHE A 99 23.86 1.86 -2.24
N ASP A 100 24.85 1.59 -3.09
CA ASP A 100 25.06 0.32 -3.81
C ASP A 100 25.08 -0.92 -2.91
N HIS A 101 25.73 -0.85 -1.75
CA HIS A 101 25.90 -1.96 -0.81
C HIS A 101 24.66 -2.31 0.03
N ARG A 102 23.55 -1.57 -0.12
CA ARG A 102 22.37 -1.66 0.78
C ARG A 102 21.25 -2.56 0.27
N GLY A 103 21.36 -3.11 -0.95
CA GLY A 103 20.37 -4.03 -1.51
C GLY A 103 18.97 -3.42 -1.65
N LEU A 104 18.84 -2.27 -2.33
CA LEU A 104 17.54 -1.61 -2.51
C LEU A 104 16.59 -2.46 -3.36
N THR A 105 15.50 -2.90 -2.77
CA THR A 105 14.35 -3.49 -3.49
C THR A 105 13.11 -2.63 -3.31
N VAL A 106 12.05 -2.95 -4.05
CA VAL A 106 10.70 -2.44 -3.74
C VAL A 106 10.08 -3.22 -2.57
N GLY A 107 8.95 -2.76 -2.06
CA GLY A 107 8.23 -3.39 -0.95
C GLY A 107 7.46 -4.65 -1.34
N ALA A 108 6.87 -4.69 -2.54
CA ALA A 108 6.22 -5.87 -3.12
C ALA A 108 6.05 -5.72 -4.63
N VAL A 109 5.62 -6.80 -5.31
CA VAL A 109 5.04 -6.74 -6.67
C VAL A 109 3.55 -7.07 -6.58
N CYS A 110 2.70 -6.22 -7.16
CA CYS A 110 1.24 -6.40 -7.12
C CYS A 110 0.67 -6.70 -8.51
N VAL A 111 -0.06 -7.81 -8.62
CA VAL A 111 -0.61 -8.33 -9.89
C VAL A 111 -2.04 -8.87 -9.73
N TYR A 112 -2.70 -9.16 -10.86
CA TYR A 112 -3.91 -9.97 -10.87
C TYR A 112 -3.62 -11.43 -10.52
N HIS A 113 -4.63 -12.15 -10.00
CA HIS A 113 -4.55 -13.57 -9.67
C HIS A 113 -3.88 -14.42 -10.77
N GLU A 114 -4.31 -14.25 -12.02
CA GLU A 114 -3.79 -14.98 -13.20
C GLU A 114 -2.27 -14.87 -13.38
N MET A 115 -1.65 -13.82 -12.84
CA MET A 115 -0.23 -13.54 -12.98
C MET A 115 0.59 -13.90 -11.73
N VAL A 116 -0.04 -14.40 -10.66
CA VAL A 116 0.63 -14.70 -9.37
C VAL A 116 1.75 -15.72 -9.57
N GLU A 117 1.47 -16.87 -10.18
CA GLU A 117 2.49 -17.90 -10.38
C GLU A 117 3.68 -17.40 -11.21
N THR A 118 3.40 -16.58 -12.24
CA THR A 118 4.47 -15.95 -13.04
C THR A 118 5.32 -15.01 -12.20
N ALA A 119 4.71 -14.17 -11.37
CA ALA A 119 5.43 -13.24 -10.50
C ALA A 119 6.25 -13.98 -9.44
N VAL A 120 5.68 -15.01 -8.80
CA VAL A 120 6.35 -15.86 -7.81
C VAL A 120 7.57 -16.55 -8.44
N ALA A 121 7.41 -17.15 -9.62
CA ALA A 121 8.52 -17.77 -10.34
C ALA A 121 9.62 -16.76 -10.70
N ALA A 122 9.24 -15.55 -11.15
CA ALA A 122 10.18 -14.50 -11.54
C ALA A 122 10.93 -13.87 -10.34
N LEU A 123 10.33 -13.88 -9.16
CA LEU A 123 10.91 -13.35 -7.92
C LEU A 123 11.59 -14.40 -7.04
N LYS A 124 11.63 -15.67 -7.49
CA LYS A 124 12.31 -16.75 -6.79
C LYS A 124 13.75 -16.35 -6.41
N GLY A 125 14.10 -16.55 -5.15
CA GLY A 125 15.42 -16.17 -4.60
C GLY A 125 15.57 -14.66 -4.33
N SER A 126 14.47 -13.92 -4.26
CA SER A 126 14.42 -12.58 -3.64
C SER A 126 13.53 -12.59 -2.40
N ASP A 127 13.56 -11.51 -1.64
CA ASP A 127 12.70 -11.28 -0.48
C ASP A 127 11.53 -10.32 -0.78
N ILE A 128 11.21 -10.15 -2.06
CA ILE A 128 10.10 -9.30 -2.50
C ILE A 128 8.82 -10.14 -2.51
N PRO A 129 7.83 -9.86 -1.64
CA PRO A 129 6.57 -10.60 -1.63
C PRO A 129 5.74 -10.30 -2.88
N VAL A 130 4.96 -11.30 -3.30
CA VAL A 130 3.94 -11.14 -4.33
C VAL A 130 2.60 -10.83 -3.67
N ALA A 131 2.01 -9.71 -4.07
CA ALA A 131 0.67 -9.31 -3.72
C ALA A 131 -0.32 -9.58 -4.85
N ALA A 132 -1.45 -10.21 -4.54
CA ALA A 132 -2.56 -10.38 -5.48
C ALA A 132 -3.70 -9.43 -5.14
N VAL A 133 -4.31 -8.79 -6.13
CA VAL A 133 -5.66 -8.25 -5.93
C VAL A 133 -6.68 -9.38 -6.03
N SER A 134 -7.69 -9.37 -5.16
CA SER A 134 -8.73 -10.40 -5.13
C SER A 134 -10.11 -9.80 -4.85
N THR A 135 -11.10 -10.67 -4.58
CA THR A 135 -12.47 -10.36 -4.18
C THR A 135 -13.32 -9.69 -5.26
N GLY A 136 -13.15 -10.10 -6.51
CA GLY A 136 -13.85 -9.54 -7.66
C GLY A 136 -13.36 -8.14 -8.00
N PHE A 137 -12.06 -7.90 -7.83
CA PHE A 137 -11.40 -6.64 -8.15
C PHE A 137 -11.72 -6.22 -9.61
N PRO A 138 -11.94 -4.92 -9.89
CA PRO A 138 -11.94 -3.79 -8.94
C PRO A 138 -13.32 -3.53 -8.29
N ALA A 139 -14.38 -4.15 -8.81
CA ALA A 139 -15.75 -3.82 -8.45
C ALA A 139 -16.16 -4.37 -7.07
N GLY A 140 -15.65 -5.52 -6.65
CA GLY A 140 -15.99 -6.12 -5.36
C GLY A 140 -17.37 -6.76 -5.29
N LEU A 141 -18.00 -7.05 -6.44
CA LEU A 141 -19.44 -7.38 -6.53
C LEU A 141 -19.74 -8.88 -6.75
N ALA A 142 -18.73 -9.73 -6.89
CA ALA A 142 -18.95 -11.17 -6.99
C ALA A 142 -19.58 -11.72 -5.69
N PRO A 143 -20.31 -12.86 -5.73
CA PRO A 143 -20.83 -13.51 -4.53
C PRO A 143 -19.74 -13.76 -3.48
N LEU A 144 -20.09 -13.72 -2.19
CA LEU A 144 -19.12 -13.84 -1.10
C LEU A 144 -18.27 -15.12 -1.22
N GLU A 145 -18.89 -16.27 -1.47
CA GLU A 145 -18.16 -17.54 -1.64
C GLU A 145 -17.16 -17.50 -2.80
N THR A 146 -17.52 -16.88 -3.92
CA THR A 146 -16.59 -16.68 -5.04
C THR A 146 -15.41 -15.82 -4.65
N ARG A 147 -15.65 -14.73 -3.90
CA ARG A 147 -14.59 -13.84 -3.41
C ARG A 147 -13.67 -14.54 -2.41
N LEU A 148 -14.21 -15.38 -1.53
CA LEU A 148 -13.42 -16.19 -0.59
C LEU A 148 -12.59 -17.25 -1.31
N ALA A 149 -13.16 -17.91 -2.33
CA ALA A 149 -12.45 -18.88 -3.15
C ALA A 149 -11.29 -18.23 -3.92
N GLU A 150 -11.48 -17.02 -4.47
CA GLU A 150 -10.43 -16.26 -5.16
C GLU A 150 -9.25 -15.90 -4.24
N ILE A 151 -9.52 -15.52 -2.99
CA ILE A 151 -8.48 -15.30 -1.99
C ILE A 151 -7.67 -16.59 -1.78
N ARG A 152 -8.36 -17.70 -1.47
CA ARG A 152 -7.70 -19.00 -1.23
C ARG A 152 -6.89 -19.47 -2.43
N ALA A 153 -7.41 -19.27 -3.65
CA ALA A 153 -6.70 -19.59 -4.88
C ALA A 153 -5.42 -18.75 -5.04
N SER A 154 -5.49 -17.45 -4.75
CA SER A 154 -4.33 -16.56 -4.83
C SER A 154 -3.24 -16.94 -3.80
N VAL A 155 -3.65 -17.28 -2.58
CA VAL A 155 -2.73 -17.78 -1.55
C VAL A 155 -2.11 -19.13 -1.98
N ALA A 156 -2.91 -20.05 -2.52
CA ALA A 156 -2.43 -21.35 -3.01
C ALA A 156 -1.45 -21.21 -4.19
N ALA A 157 -1.62 -20.19 -5.03
CA ALA A 157 -0.69 -19.85 -6.11
C ALA A 157 0.62 -19.20 -5.61
N GLY A 158 0.74 -18.92 -4.30
CA GLY A 158 1.95 -18.41 -3.67
C GLY A 158 1.96 -16.91 -3.38
N ALA A 159 0.81 -16.22 -3.46
CA ALA A 159 0.74 -14.84 -2.98
C ALA A 159 0.92 -14.77 -1.46
N GLU A 160 1.89 -13.98 -1.00
CA GLU A 160 2.15 -13.73 0.42
C GLU A 160 1.31 -12.57 0.97
N GLU A 161 0.74 -11.76 0.06
CA GLU A 161 -0.09 -10.62 0.39
C GLU A 161 -1.37 -10.60 -0.47
N ILE A 162 -2.51 -10.26 0.11
CA ILE A 162 -3.80 -10.18 -0.58
C ILE A 162 -4.41 -8.80 -0.39
N ASP A 163 -4.62 -8.09 -1.49
CA ASP A 163 -5.31 -6.81 -1.55
C ASP A 163 -6.81 -7.06 -1.84
N ILE A 164 -7.65 -7.08 -0.79
CA ILE A 164 -9.10 -7.29 -0.91
C ILE A 164 -9.84 -5.97 -1.16
N VAL A 165 -11.00 -6.02 -1.78
CA VAL A 165 -11.92 -4.89 -1.99
C VAL A 165 -13.15 -5.09 -1.12
N ILE A 166 -13.43 -4.14 -0.23
CA ILE A 166 -14.60 -4.24 0.64
C ILE A 166 -15.91 -4.06 -0.13
N SER A 167 -17.00 -4.63 0.38
CA SER A 167 -18.35 -4.29 -0.08
C SER A 167 -18.69 -2.84 0.29
N ARG A 168 -18.48 -1.92 -0.67
CA ARG A 168 -18.81 -0.49 -0.53
C ARG A 168 -20.25 -0.25 -0.08
N ARG A 169 -21.20 -1.13 -0.45
CA ARG A 169 -22.62 -1.04 -0.07
C ARG A 169 -22.82 -1.01 1.45
N TYR A 170 -22.05 -1.78 2.22
CA TYR A 170 -22.18 -1.82 3.68
C TYR A 170 -21.74 -0.49 4.29
N VAL A 171 -20.66 0.11 3.79
CA VAL A 171 -20.22 1.45 4.18
C VAL A 171 -21.26 2.52 3.82
N LEU A 172 -21.85 2.43 2.63
CA LEU A 172 -22.81 3.43 2.14
C LEU A 172 -24.13 3.40 2.92
N THR A 173 -24.59 2.22 3.29
CA THR A 173 -25.80 1.97 4.08
C THR A 173 -25.58 2.06 5.60
N GLY A 174 -24.32 2.06 6.05
CA GLY A 174 -23.98 2.12 7.48
C GLY A 174 -24.07 0.78 8.21
N ASP A 175 -24.09 -0.34 7.47
CA ASP A 175 -24.08 -1.70 8.02
C ASP A 175 -22.66 -2.12 8.38
N TRP A 176 -22.17 -1.59 9.50
CA TRP A 176 -20.79 -1.77 9.95
C TRP A 176 -20.51 -3.18 10.47
N GLN A 177 -21.51 -3.86 11.04
CA GLN A 177 -21.39 -5.24 11.49
C GLN A 177 -21.19 -6.17 10.29
N ALA A 178 -22.00 -6.04 9.23
CA ALA A 178 -21.83 -6.89 8.06
C ALA A 178 -20.50 -6.61 7.33
N LEU A 179 -20.02 -5.37 7.34
CA LEU A 179 -18.66 -5.06 6.86
C LEU A 179 -17.58 -5.76 7.70
N TYR A 180 -17.70 -5.72 9.03
CA TYR A 180 -16.78 -6.41 9.94
C TYR A 180 -16.76 -7.91 9.66
N ASP A 181 -17.92 -8.54 9.59
CA ASP A 181 -18.06 -9.98 9.37
C ASP A 181 -17.50 -10.40 8.01
N GLU A 182 -17.76 -9.63 6.95
CA GLU A 182 -17.19 -9.86 5.62
C GLU A 182 -15.66 -9.78 5.62
N VAL A 183 -15.09 -8.72 6.21
CA VAL A 183 -13.63 -8.55 6.26
C VAL A 183 -12.98 -9.61 7.15
N LYS A 184 -13.65 -10.05 8.21
CA LYS A 184 -13.19 -11.14 9.07
C LYS A 184 -13.19 -12.48 8.32
N ALA A 185 -14.18 -12.74 7.47
CA ALA A 185 -14.18 -13.90 6.59
C ALA A 185 -13.03 -13.85 5.56
N TYR A 186 -12.72 -12.66 5.00
CA TYR A 186 -11.54 -12.49 4.15
C TYR A 186 -10.24 -12.73 4.90
N ARG A 187 -10.16 -12.24 6.14
CA ARG A 187 -9.01 -12.46 7.00
C ARG A 187 -8.73 -13.96 7.17
N GLU A 188 -9.76 -14.73 7.50
CA GLU A 188 -9.66 -16.18 7.63
C GLU A 188 -9.25 -16.84 6.30
N ALA A 189 -9.85 -16.44 5.18
CA ALA A 189 -9.53 -17.00 3.86
C ALA A 189 -8.08 -16.72 3.42
N CYS A 190 -7.45 -15.65 3.92
CA CYS A 190 -6.04 -15.34 3.62
C CYS A 190 -5.05 -16.33 4.25
N GLY A 191 -5.48 -17.18 5.20
CA GLY A 191 -4.55 -18.10 5.87
C GLY A 191 -3.46 -17.32 6.59
N GLU A 192 -2.19 -17.52 6.22
CA GLU A 192 -1.03 -16.74 6.73
C GLU A 192 -0.69 -15.48 5.91
N ALA A 193 -1.28 -15.31 4.73
CA ALA A 193 -1.01 -14.14 3.90
C ALA A 193 -1.45 -12.83 4.60
N HIS A 194 -0.68 -11.77 4.37
CA HIS A 194 -1.03 -10.44 4.87
C HIS A 194 -2.20 -9.86 4.07
N MET A 195 -3.24 -9.39 4.76
CA MET A 195 -4.43 -8.83 4.15
C MET A 195 -4.37 -7.30 4.13
N LYS A 196 -4.53 -6.70 2.95
CA LYS A 196 -4.68 -5.25 2.76
C LYS A 196 -6.11 -4.94 2.31
N SER A 197 -6.87 -4.23 3.14
CA SER A 197 -8.26 -3.88 2.83
C SER A 197 -8.33 -2.60 2.00
N ILE A 198 -8.70 -2.71 0.72
CA ILE A 198 -9.02 -1.58 -0.16
C ILE A 198 -10.40 -1.05 0.19
N LEU A 199 -10.45 0.21 0.63
CA LEU A 199 -11.70 0.87 1.00
C LEU A 199 -12.44 1.51 -0.18
N ALA A 200 -11.74 1.77 -1.28
CA ALA A 200 -12.25 2.55 -2.42
C ALA A 200 -12.79 3.93 -1.99
N THR A 201 -11.95 4.66 -1.27
CA THR A 201 -12.32 5.89 -0.54
C THR A 201 -13.02 6.97 -1.36
N GLY A 202 -12.72 7.07 -2.67
CA GLY A 202 -13.38 8.02 -3.57
C GLY A 202 -14.86 7.74 -3.81
N GLN A 203 -15.35 6.55 -3.45
CA GLN A 203 -16.73 6.10 -3.66
C GLN A 203 -17.51 5.91 -2.36
N LEU A 204 -16.93 6.23 -1.20
CA LEU A 204 -17.58 6.06 0.10
C LEU A 204 -18.44 7.25 0.54
N GLY A 205 -18.58 8.27 -0.31
CA GLY A 205 -19.45 9.43 -0.13
C GLY A 205 -18.93 10.49 0.84
N SER A 206 -18.40 10.11 2.01
CA SER A 206 -17.85 11.06 2.98
C SER A 206 -16.57 10.57 3.65
N ILE A 207 -15.73 11.52 4.06
CA ILE A 207 -14.49 11.22 4.79
C ILE A 207 -14.76 10.59 6.18
N THR A 208 -15.91 10.88 6.78
CA THR A 208 -16.36 10.20 8.01
C THR A 208 -16.64 8.72 7.76
N LYS A 209 -17.29 8.37 6.64
CA LYS A 209 -17.50 6.97 6.25
C LYS A 209 -16.17 6.25 5.99
N VAL A 210 -15.20 6.93 5.38
CA VAL A 210 -13.82 6.39 5.24
C VAL A 210 -13.20 6.10 6.61
N ALA A 211 -13.31 7.01 7.57
CA ALA A 211 -12.78 6.81 8.92
C ALA A 211 -13.41 5.59 9.61
N LYS A 212 -14.74 5.49 9.54
CA LYS A 212 -15.50 4.35 10.10
C LYS A 212 -15.12 3.04 9.43
N ALA A 213 -15.09 2.99 8.10
CA ALA A 213 -14.67 1.80 7.35
C ALA A 213 -13.23 1.38 7.70
N SER A 214 -12.33 2.34 7.90
CA SER A 214 -10.95 2.08 8.31
C SER A 214 -10.91 1.37 9.67
N MET A 215 -11.62 1.91 10.67
CA MET A 215 -11.72 1.31 12.00
C MET A 215 -12.31 -0.11 11.93
N VAL A 216 -13.39 -0.31 11.16
CA VAL A 216 -14.02 -1.62 10.99
C VAL A 216 -13.06 -2.65 10.39
N CYS A 217 -12.33 -2.29 9.32
CA CYS A 217 -11.38 -3.21 8.69
C CYS A 217 -10.24 -3.59 9.65
N MET A 218 -9.75 -2.64 10.47
CA MET A 218 -8.72 -2.91 11.47
C MET A 218 -9.23 -3.82 12.60
N MET A 219 -10.44 -3.57 13.11
CA MET A 219 -11.07 -4.49 14.08
C MET A 219 -11.20 -5.90 13.49
N ALA A 220 -11.53 -6.02 12.21
CA ALA A 220 -11.67 -7.31 11.52
C ALA A 220 -10.32 -8.00 11.18
N GLY A 221 -9.18 -7.40 11.53
CA GLY A 221 -7.86 -8.01 11.36
C GLY A 221 -7.14 -7.68 10.05
N ALA A 222 -7.44 -6.53 9.43
CA ALA A 222 -6.64 -6.03 8.30
C ALA A 222 -5.22 -5.68 8.74
N ASP A 223 -4.21 -6.25 8.08
CA ASP A 223 -2.80 -5.90 8.33
C ASP A 223 -2.46 -4.53 7.73
N PHE A 224 -3.14 -4.16 6.64
CA PHE A 224 -3.10 -2.84 6.05
C PHE A 224 -4.49 -2.32 5.72
N ILE A 225 -4.68 -1.01 5.84
CA ILE A 225 -5.77 -0.31 5.15
C ILE A 225 -5.24 0.43 3.92
N LYS A 226 -5.91 0.23 2.79
CA LYS A 226 -5.55 0.75 1.47
C LYS A 226 -6.63 1.70 0.96
N THR A 227 -6.23 2.83 0.37
CA THR A 227 -7.20 3.87 -0.05
C THR A 227 -8.11 3.39 -1.17
N SER A 228 -7.55 2.95 -2.29
CA SER A 228 -8.28 2.85 -3.57
C SER A 228 -7.79 1.67 -4.39
N THR A 229 -8.59 1.24 -5.36
CA THR A 229 -8.17 0.17 -6.28
C THR A 229 -7.15 0.69 -7.30
N GLY A 230 -7.16 2.00 -7.57
CA GLY A 230 -6.41 2.62 -8.66
C GLY A 230 -7.23 2.73 -9.94
N MET A 231 -8.44 2.17 -9.96
CA MET A 231 -9.35 2.14 -11.11
C MET A 231 -10.50 3.15 -10.99
N GLU A 232 -10.66 3.81 -9.83
CA GLU A 232 -11.68 4.83 -9.64
C GLU A 232 -11.29 6.18 -10.25
N GLY A 233 -12.28 7.05 -10.53
CA GLY A 233 -12.03 8.43 -10.95
C GLY A 233 -11.38 9.30 -9.85
N ILE A 234 -11.65 9.00 -8.58
CA ILE A 234 -11.01 9.64 -7.42
C ILE A 234 -10.33 8.55 -6.60
N ASN A 235 -9.00 8.62 -6.49
CA ASN A 235 -8.18 7.66 -5.76
C ASN A 235 -7.63 8.25 -4.44
N ALA A 236 -6.39 7.93 -4.07
CA ALA A 236 -5.73 8.47 -2.89
C ALA A 236 -5.64 9.99 -2.95
N THR A 237 -6.07 10.65 -1.87
CA THR A 237 -5.86 12.08 -1.66
C THR A 237 -5.26 12.29 -0.28
N LEU A 238 -4.43 13.33 -0.10
CA LEU A 238 -3.83 13.63 1.20
C LEU A 238 -4.87 13.86 2.32
N PRO A 239 -6.02 14.54 2.09
CA PRO A 239 -7.06 14.67 3.12
C PRO A 239 -7.62 13.34 3.59
N VAL A 240 -8.00 12.45 2.66
CA VAL A 240 -8.48 11.10 2.98
C VAL A 240 -7.42 10.30 3.73
N SER A 241 -6.17 10.42 3.28
CA SER A 241 -5.03 9.72 3.85
C SER A 241 -4.78 10.12 5.30
N LEU A 242 -4.81 11.42 5.61
CA LEU A 242 -4.67 11.92 6.98
C LEU A 242 -5.73 11.30 7.90
N VAL A 243 -6.96 11.13 7.41
CA VAL A 243 -8.03 10.53 8.21
C VAL A 243 -7.79 9.05 8.45
N MET A 244 -7.44 8.28 7.42
CA MET A 244 -7.12 6.86 7.56
C MET A 244 -5.93 6.63 8.52
N ILE A 245 -4.86 7.41 8.35
CA ILE A 245 -3.67 7.38 9.19
C ILE A 245 -4.00 7.69 10.66
N ARG A 246 -4.89 8.65 10.91
CA ARG A 246 -5.34 8.95 12.28
C ARG A 246 -6.17 7.83 12.89
N MET A 247 -6.93 7.08 12.08
CA MET A 247 -7.62 5.89 12.56
C MET A 247 -6.64 4.77 12.90
N ILE A 248 -5.54 4.62 12.15
CA ILE A 248 -4.46 3.69 12.53
C ILE A 248 -3.88 4.07 13.89
N ARG A 249 -3.57 5.37 14.10
CA ARG A 249 -3.08 5.86 15.39
C ARG A 249 -4.06 5.57 16.52
N GLU A 250 -5.34 5.87 16.31
CA GLU A 250 -6.39 5.62 17.30
C GLU A 250 -6.49 4.12 17.63
N PHE A 251 -6.51 3.26 16.61
CA PHE A 251 -6.55 1.81 16.81
C PHE A 251 -5.33 1.32 17.60
N TYR A 252 -4.13 1.78 17.25
CA TYR A 252 -2.91 1.47 18.00
C TYR A 252 -3.01 1.89 19.47
N HIS A 253 -3.56 3.08 19.77
CA HIS A 253 -3.75 3.51 21.16
C HIS A 253 -4.74 2.63 21.92
N LYS A 254 -5.76 2.09 21.25
CA LYS A 254 -6.77 1.23 21.87
C LYS A 254 -6.31 -0.21 22.05
N THR A 255 -5.50 -0.74 21.13
CA THR A 255 -5.20 -2.18 21.04
C THR A 255 -3.73 -2.55 21.17
N GLY A 256 -2.82 -1.59 21.01
CA GLY A 256 -1.38 -1.83 20.92
C GLY A 256 -0.92 -2.45 19.59
N GLN A 257 -1.84 -2.74 18.66
CA GLN A 257 -1.51 -3.39 17.39
C GLN A 257 -1.18 -2.36 16.30
N LYS A 258 -0.05 -2.55 15.61
CA LYS A 258 0.36 -1.68 14.50
C LYS A 258 -0.27 -2.16 13.20
N VAL A 259 -1.07 -1.30 12.57
CA VAL A 259 -1.64 -1.54 11.23
C VAL A 259 -0.89 -0.71 10.20
N GLY A 260 -0.64 -1.29 9.03
CA GLY A 260 -0.01 -0.63 7.91
C GLY A 260 -0.93 0.29 7.11
N TYR A 261 -0.34 1.27 6.43
CA TYR A 261 -1.06 2.20 5.54
C TYR A 261 -0.59 2.07 4.08
N LYS A 262 -1.53 2.00 3.14
CA LYS A 262 -1.21 1.93 1.70
C LYS A 262 -2.02 2.93 0.86
N PRO A 263 -1.49 4.13 0.55
CA PRO A 263 -2.12 5.00 -0.43
C PRO A 263 -1.89 4.42 -1.83
N ALA A 264 -2.95 4.38 -2.65
CA ALA A 264 -2.92 3.80 -3.98
C ALA A 264 -3.77 4.60 -4.99
N GLY A 265 -3.26 4.66 -6.23
CA GLY A 265 -3.89 5.38 -7.35
C GLY A 265 -3.58 6.89 -7.35
N GLY A 266 -3.16 7.42 -8.50
CA GLY A 266 -2.83 8.85 -8.69
C GLY A 266 -1.49 9.32 -8.11
N ILE A 267 -0.72 8.41 -7.49
CA ILE A 267 0.59 8.73 -6.89
C ILE A 267 1.70 8.52 -7.92
N GLY A 268 1.84 9.45 -8.86
CA GLY A 268 2.78 9.32 -9.98
C GLY A 268 4.06 10.16 -9.86
N THR A 269 4.25 10.93 -8.78
CA THR A 269 5.38 11.88 -8.69
C THR A 269 6.16 11.77 -7.40
N ALA A 270 7.48 11.96 -7.49
CA ALA A 270 8.41 12.03 -6.38
C ALA A 270 7.99 13.08 -5.34
N LYS A 271 7.52 14.25 -5.80
CA LYS A 271 7.01 15.32 -4.91
C LYS A 271 5.85 14.82 -4.04
N LEU A 272 4.89 14.13 -4.64
CA LEU A 272 3.73 13.61 -3.90
C LEU A 272 4.15 12.49 -2.94
N ALA A 273 5.06 11.61 -3.34
CA ALA A 273 5.61 10.58 -2.44
C ALA A 273 6.27 11.18 -1.19
N LEU A 274 7.04 12.27 -1.33
CA LEU A 274 7.63 12.98 -0.19
C LEU A 274 6.57 13.57 0.75
N GLN A 275 5.45 14.06 0.22
CA GLN A 275 4.33 14.54 1.05
C GLN A 275 3.70 13.42 1.87
N TYR A 276 3.53 12.23 1.28
CA TYR A 276 3.03 11.06 2.00
C TYR A 276 4.00 10.57 3.08
N LEU A 277 5.30 10.48 2.79
CA LEU A 277 6.31 10.12 3.80
C LEU A 277 6.31 11.12 4.96
N THR A 278 6.20 12.42 4.66
CA THR A 278 6.10 13.47 5.69
C THR A 278 4.85 13.27 6.55
N LEU A 279 3.72 12.97 5.92
CA LEU A 279 2.45 12.74 6.60
C LEU A 279 2.53 11.53 7.56
N ILE A 280 3.14 10.43 7.12
CA ILE A 280 3.36 9.24 7.96
C ILE A 280 4.28 9.56 9.12
N LYS A 281 5.42 10.21 8.86
CA LYS A 281 6.37 10.58 9.90
C LYS A 281 5.73 11.47 10.97
N GLU A 282 4.91 12.46 10.58
CA GLU A 282 4.30 13.38 11.53
C GLU A 282 3.13 12.77 12.32
N GLU A 283 2.33 11.87 11.72
CA GLU A 283 1.12 11.36 12.37
C GLU A 283 1.32 10.00 13.06
N LEU A 284 2.27 9.16 12.62
CA LEU A 284 2.56 7.82 13.15
C LEU A 284 4.00 7.63 13.64
N GLY A 285 4.95 8.45 13.18
CA GLY A 285 6.35 8.36 13.60
C GLY A 285 7.22 7.48 12.72
N ASP A 286 8.49 7.34 13.10
CA ASP A 286 9.52 6.66 12.30
C ASP A 286 9.30 5.16 12.18
N ASP A 287 8.67 4.54 13.18
CA ASP A 287 8.33 3.12 13.17
C ASP A 287 7.50 2.72 11.95
N TRP A 288 6.68 3.62 11.40
CA TRP A 288 5.86 3.34 10.22
C TRP A 288 6.58 3.60 8.89
N LEU A 289 7.81 4.15 8.88
CA LEU A 289 8.58 4.44 7.66
C LEU A 289 9.37 3.23 7.16
N ASN A 290 8.67 2.10 7.00
CA ASN A 290 9.25 0.84 6.56
C ASN A 290 8.21 0.03 5.73
N PRO A 291 8.64 -0.90 4.87
CA PRO A 291 7.73 -1.65 4.01
C PRO A 291 6.70 -2.51 4.77
N HIS A 292 6.92 -2.91 6.01
CA HIS A 292 5.94 -3.70 6.78
C HIS A 292 4.75 -2.87 7.29
N LEU A 293 4.87 -1.53 7.33
CA LEU A 293 3.83 -0.64 7.86
C LEU A 293 3.44 0.51 6.92
N PHE A 294 4.16 0.71 5.82
CA PHE A 294 3.82 1.71 4.82
C PHE A 294 4.18 1.26 3.41
N ARG A 295 3.22 1.36 2.49
CA ARG A 295 3.38 0.99 1.08
C ARG A 295 2.78 2.00 0.12
N PHE A 296 3.41 2.30 -1.02
CA PHE A 296 2.79 3.01 -2.13
C PHE A 296 2.23 2.00 -3.14
N GLY A 297 0.92 2.00 -3.39
CA GLY A 297 0.35 1.29 -4.53
C GLY A 297 0.50 2.11 -5.80
N ALA A 298 1.55 1.85 -6.59
CA ALA A 298 1.86 2.66 -7.77
C ALA A 298 2.47 1.86 -8.92
N SER A 299 2.11 2.24 -10.14
CA SER A 299 2.72 1.73 -11.37
C SER A 299 3.81 2.67 -11.89
N SER A 300 3.55 3.98 -12.00
CA SER A 300 4.49 4.94 -12.63
C SER A 300 5.47 5.64 -11.69
N LEU A 301 5.23 5.59 -10.36
CA LEU A 301 6.01 6.35 -9.37
C LEU A 301 7.50 6.05 -9.42
N LEU A 302 7.87 4.77 -9.54
CA LEU A 302 9.26 4.33 -9.53
C LEU A 302 10.07 5.02 -10.63
N GLY A 303 9.53 5.09 -11.85
CA GLY A 303 10.19 5.75 -12.97
C GLY A 303 10.41 7.24 -12.75
N ASP A 304 9.44 7.96 -12.16
CA ASP A 304 9.63 9.38 -11.83
C ASP A 304 10.69 9.56 -10.75
N ILE A 305 10.69 8.72 -9.71
CA ILE A 305 11.69 8.79 -8.64
C ILE A 305 13.10 8.53 -9.21
N GLU A 306 13.28 7.48 -10.00
CA GLU A 306 14.57 7.15 -10.60
C GLU A 306 15.11 8.30 -11.47
N ARG A 307 14.24 8.95 -12.25
CA ARG A 307 14.59 10.15 -13.01
C ARG A 307 15.02 11.32 -12.13
N GLN A 308 14.38 11.54 -10.98
CA GLN A 308 14.81 12.57 -10.03
C GLN A 308 16.18 12.25 -9.40
N LEU A 309 16.44 10.97 -9.11
CA LEU A 309 17.75 10.52 -8.60
C LEU A 309 18.85 10.69 -9.66
N GLU A 310 18.58 10.31 -10.91
CA GLU A 310 19.52 10.52 -12.03
C GLU A 310 19.81 12.01 -12.22
N HIS A 311 18.79 12.86 -12.18
CA HIS A 311 18.98 14.31 -12.26
C HIS A 311 19.79 14.86 -11.08
N PHE A 312 19.56 14.37 -9.87
CA PHE A 312 20.32 14.77 -8.69
C PHE A 312 21.82 14.43 -8.83
N VAL A 313 22.15 13.25 -9.36
CA VAL A 313 23.54 12.80 -9.55
C VAL A 313 24.21 13.49 -10.73
N THR A 314 23.53 13.60 -11.86
CA THR A 314 24.15 14.01 -13.14
C THR A 314 23.94 15.48 -13.51
N GLY A 315 23.00 16.16 -12.84
CA GLY A 315 22.53 17.49 -13.21
C GLY A 315 21.66 17.53 -14.47
N ARG A 316 21.34 16.38 -15.10
CA ARG A 316 20.60 16.28 -16.37
C ARG A 316 19.35 15.43 -16.22
N TYR A 317 18.23 15.88 -16.76
CA TYR A 317 17.03 15.03 -16.83
C TYR A 317 17.21 13.99 -17.92
N SER A 318 16.88 12.75 -17.60
CA SER A 318 16.84 11.63 -18.53
C SER A 318 15.52 11.54 -19.28
N ALA A 319 15.60 11.03 -20.51
CA ALA A 319 14.42 10.69 -21.30
C ALA A 319 13.69 9.48 -20.68
N ALA A 320 12.36 9.46 -20.75
CA ALA A 320 11.53 8.44 -20.11
C ALA A 320 11.87 7.01 -20.58
N ASN A 321 12.30 6.83 -21.83
CA ASN A 321 12.68 5.53 -22.38
C ASN A 321 13.93 4.90 -21.74
N ARG A 322 14.72 5.67 -20.96
CA ARG A 322 15.85 5.15 -20.18
C ARG A 322 15.41 4.47 -18.88
N HIS A 323 14.15 4.66 -18.49
CA HIS A 323 13.53 4.12 -17.28
C HIS A 323 12.39 3.20 -17.70
N SER A 324 12.70 2.14 -18.44
CA SER A 324 11.70 1.19 -18.91
C SER A 324 10.92 0.61 -17.73
N MET A 325 9.66 1.03 -17.64
CA MET A 325 8.64 0.42 -16.79
C MET A 325 7.98 -0.70 -17.62
N GLY A 326 7.73 -1.85 -16.98
CA GLY A 326 7.39 -3.13 -17.62
C GLY A 326 6.34 -3.07 -18.72
#